data_AF-A0A4R2BUK0-F1
#
_entry.id   AF-A0A4R2BUK0-F1
#
_cell.length_a   1.000
_cell.length_b   1.000
_cell.length_c   1.000
_cell.angle_alpha   90.00
_cell.angle_beta   90.00
_cell.angle_gamma   90.00
#
_symmetry.space_group_name_H-M   'P 1'
#
loop_
_entity.id
_entity.type
_entity.pdbx_description
1 polymer ?
#
loop_
_entity_poly.entity_id
_entity_poly.type
_entity_poly.pdbx_seq_one_letter_code
_entity_poly.pdbx_strand_id
1 'polypeptide(L)'
;MTVDAERIPTFAFHINGWKRAVFKSFFPERRFTYLPLHVTDAVFAEKWMGRIAETPGAEIFIWSQNVPANLETFVREKGIPCYFIEDGFLRSNRPNAARTPPLSLALDSRRPYFDSRGPSDLEVLLETHDFSADPQLLERARAGIRLIVEGGLSKYNMASSLTLSGLLGPKTQPRVLVIGQVEDDASIQYGCDQAITNNDLVRIAAEENPGAEIIYKPHPDVLNGVREAQSNPADVEHLCRVLRENVPLAQSFETIDKAYAITSLGGFEALLRNIPLTVLGCPFYAGWGLTDDRQSNARRTRRRTVEEIFAAAYLLYPRYFEPKTGESYSFEQAVDWLKARLRDPERYKYEFDIDIPVVWQPWGPFGLLGWRHLLTYALAPVIRLFGNRKSAKRFRTNPIRYFREHRSSPLRFVGKVLYPFDWRS
;
A
#
# COMPACT_ATOMS: atom_id res chain seq x y z
N MET A 1 1.31 2.72 -41.47
CA MET A 1 -0.11 2.49 -41.13
C MET A 1 -0.17 1.23 -40.29
N THR A 2 -0.01 1.35 -38.98
CA THR A 2 -0.16 0.24 -38.04
C THR A 2 -1.66 0.08 -37.78
N VAL A 3 -2.20 -1.09 -38.12
CA VAL A 3 -3.54 -1.52 -37.71
C VAL A 3 -3.59 -1.36 -36.18
N ASP A 4 -4.42 -0.44 -35.70
CA ASP A 4 -4.66 -0.23 -34.27
C ASP A 4 -5.30 -1.53 -33.77
N ALA A 5 -4.51 -2.41 -33.17
CA ALA A 5 -5.03 -3.65 -32.60
C ALA A 5 -6.17 -3.28 -31.64
N GLU A 6 -7.32 -3.95 -31.78
CA GLU A 6 -8.52 -3.59 -31.04
C GLU A 6 -8.24 -3.74 -29.53
N ARG A 7 -8.11 -2.61 -28.82
CA ARG A 7 -7.77 -2.59 -27.40
C ARG A 7 -8.90 -3.17 -26.57
N ILE A 8 -8.55 -3.94 -25.55
CA ILE A 8 -9.51 -4.59 -24.65
C ILE A 8 -10.34 -3.51 -23.93
N PRO A 9 -11.68 -3.48 -24.05
CA PRO A 9 -12.51 -2.54 -23.31
C PRO A 9 -12.50 -2.86 -21.81
N THR A 10 -11.92 -1.96 -21.00
CA THR A 10 -11.77 -2.20 -19.55
C THR A 10 -12.53 -1.16 -18.75
N PHE A 11 -13.53 -1.59 -17.97
CA PHE A 11 -14.28 -0.73 -17.07
C PHE A 11 -13.62 -0.70 -15.69
N ALA A 12 -13.19 0.48 -15.26
CA ALA A 12 -12.34 0.65 -14.08
C ALA A 12 -13.08 1.33 -12.92
N PHE A 13 -13.19 0.62 -11.79
CA PHE A 13 -13.87 1.04 -10.58
C PHE A 13 -12.86 1.53 -9.53
N HIS A 14 -13.23 2.57 -8.79
CA HIS A 14 -12.44 3.12 -7.67
C HIS A 14 -10.99 3.55 -8.00
N ILE A 15 -10.68 3.80 -9.27
CA ILE A 15 -9.37 4.33 -9.69
C ILE A 15 -9.34 5.85 -9.53
N ASN A 16 -8.54 6.30 -8.56
CA ASN A 16 -8.24 7.71 -8.33
C ASN A 16 -7.67 8.40 -9.59
N GLY A 17 -8.04 9.66 -9.81
CA GLY A 17 -7.68 10.42 -11.02
C GLY A 17 -6.19 10.40 -11.35
N TRP A 18 -5.33 10.54 -10.35
CA TRP A 18 -3.87 10.52 -10.52
C TRP A 18 -3.33 9.14 -10.99
N LYS A 19 -4.01 8.03 -10.66
CA LYS A 19 -3.62 6.68 -11.10
C LYS A 19 -4.00 6.40 -12.55
N ARG A 20 -4.92 7.17 -13.14
CA ARG A 20 -5.44 6.90 -14.50
C ARG A 20 -4.37 6.99 -15.58
N ALA A 21 -3.41 7.91 -15.43
CA ALA A 21 -2.27 8.00 -16.35
C ALA A 21 -1.35 6.78 -16.21
N VAL A 22 -1.08 6.36 -14.97
CA VAL A 22 -0.26 5.17 -14.67
C VAL A 22 -0.90 3.91 -15.24
N PHE A 23 -2.20 3.69 -15.04
CA PHE A 23 -2.91 2.52 -15.56
C PHE A 23 -2.88 2.44 -17.09
N LYS A 24 -3.04 3.59 -17.78
CA LYS A 24 -2.92 3.63 -19.25
C LYS A 24 -1.51 3.25 -19.74
N SER A 25 -0.48 3.60 -18.98
CA SER A 25 0.90 3.27 -19.29
C SER A 25 1.22 1.80 -18.98
N PHE A 26 0.70 1.26 -17.88
CA PHE A 26 0.96 -0.12 -17.44
C PHE A 26 0.18 -1.16 -18.26
N PHE A 27 -0.96 -0.76 -18.83
CA PHE A 27 -1.78 -1.62 -19.66
C PHE A 27 -2.11 -0.93 -21.00
N PRO A 28 -1.12 -0.74 -21.89
CA PRO A 28 -1.31 -0.05 -23.17
C PRO A 28 -2.27 -0.80 -24.12
N GLU A 29 -2.44 -2.10 -23.91
CA GLU A 29 -3.36 -2.98 -24.63
C GLU A 29 -4.84 -2.76 -24.26
N ARG A 30 -5.11 -1.97 -23.21
CA ARG A 30 -6.46 -1.71 -22.68
C ARG A 30 -6.98 -0.33 -23.06
N ARG A 31 -8.30 -0.25 -23.31
CA ARG A 31 -9.05 1.00 -23.43
C ARG A 31 -9.90 1.20 -22.18
N PHE A 32 -9.37 1.97 -21.24
CA PHE A 32 -10.03 2.21 -19.96
C PHE A 32 -11.23 3.17 -20.04
N THR A 33 -12.37 2.73 -19.54
CA THR A 33 -13.51 3.55 -19.15
C THR A 33 -13.55 3.66 -17.62
N TYR A 34 -13.21 4.84 -17.09
CA TYR A 34 -13.16 5.06 -15.64
C TYR A 34 -14.51 5.51 -15.10
N LEU A 35 -15.08 4.72 -14.18
CA LEU A 35 -16.32 5.08 -13.51
C LEU A 35 -16.08 6.18 -12.45
N PRO A 36 -17.14 6.89 -12.00
CA PRO A 36 -17.06 7.78 -10.84
C PRO A 36 -16.47 7.07 -9.62
N LEU A 37 -15.76 7.80 -8.75
CA LEU A 37 -15.13 7.22 -7.55
C LEU A 37 -16.12 6.65 -6.54
N HIS A 38 -17.36 7.16 -6.55
CA HIS A 38 -18.45 6.67 -5.74
C HIS A 38 -19.61 6.41 -6.69
N VAL A 39 -19.85 5.14 -7.02
CA VAL A 39 -21.01 4.70 -7.78
C VAL A 39 -21.93 3.99 -6.80
N THR A 40 -23.17 4.46 -6.69
CA THR A 40 -24.20 3.76 -5.90
C THR A 40 -24.76 2.59 -6.70
N ASP A 41 -25.35 1.61 -6.02
CA ASP A 41 -25.98 0.46 -6.67
C ASP A 41 -27.03 0.88 -7.72
N ALA A 42 -27.84 1.89 -7.40
CA ALA A 42 -28.83 2.44 -8.32
C ALA A 42 -28.20 3.03 -9.59
N VAL A 43 -27.14 3.85 -9.45
CA VAL A 43 -26.44 4.44 -10.60
C VAL A 43 -25.72 3.36 -11.42
N PHE A 44 -25.16 2.35 -10.75
CA PHE A 44 -24.53 1.22 -11.42
C PHE A 44 -25.54 0.44 -12.26
N ALA A 45 -26.71 0.12 -11.69
CA ALA A 45 -27.78 -0.59 -12.37
C ALA A 45 -28.34 0.19 -13.57
N GLU A 46 -28.67 1.47 -13.37
CA GLU A 46 -29.32 2.29 -14.41
C GLU A 46 -28.37 2.64 -15.56
N LYS A 47 -27.10 2.94 -15.28
CA LYS A 47 -26.21 3.57 -16.27
C LYS A 47 -25.08 2.70 -16.78
N TRP A 48 -24.64 1.71 -16.00
CA TRP A 48 -23.38 1.00 -16.28
C TRP A 48 -23.59 -0.47 -16.64
N MET A 49 -24.51 -1.19 -15.99
CA MET A 49 -24.75 -2.60 -16.28
C MET A 49 -25.06 -2.85 -17.76
N GLY A 50 -26.00 -2.10 -18.35
CA GLY A 50 -26.34 -2.21 -19.78
C GLY A 50 -25.15 -1.95 -20.68
N ARG A 51 -24.45 -0.82 -20.46
CA ARG A 51 -23.27 -0.43 -21.26
C ARG A 51 -22.14 -1.45 -21.21
N ILE A 52 -21.88 -2.03 -20.03
CA ILE A 52 -20.86 -3.05 -19.87
C ILE A 52 -21.29 -4.32 -20.62
N ALA A 53 -22.53 -4.77 -20.42
CA ALA A 53 -23.05 -6.00 -21.05
C ALA A 53 -23.12 -5.90 -22.59
N GLU A 54 -23.38 -4.72 -23.12
CA GLU A 54 -23.45 -4.45 -24.57
C GLU A 54 -22.07 -4.23 -25.21
N THR A 55 -20.98 -4.16 -24.43
CA THR A 55 -19.62 -3.96 -24.95
C THR A 55 -18.94 -5.33 -25.16
N PRO A 56 -18.69 -5.76 -26.41
CA PRO A 56 -18.03 -7.04 -26.67
C PRO A 56 -16.62 -7.09 -26.09
N GLY A 57 -16.27 -8.22 -25.46
CA GLY A 57 -14.94 -8.42 -24.88
C GLY A 57 -14.62 -7.54 -23.68
N ALA A 58 -15.64 -6.93 -23.05
CA ALA A 58 -15.44 -6.10 -21.87
C ALA A 58 -14.87 -6.89 -20.69
N GLU A 59 -13.99 -6.26 -19.94
CA GLU A 59 -13.50 -6.72 -18.63
C GLU A 59 -13.64 -5.62 -17.60
N ILE A 60 -13.52 -5.99 -16.32
CA ILE A 60 -13.66 -5.09 -15.18
C ILE A 60 -12.40 -5.11 -14.33
N PHE A 61 -11.89 -3.92 -14.01
CA PHE A 61 -10.80 -3.71 -13.05
C PHE A 61 -11.36 -2.95 -11.83
N ILE A 62 -11.14 -3.46 -10.63
CA ILE A 62 -11.62 -2.85 -9.38
C ILE A 62 -10.42 -2.57 -8.49
N TRP A 63 -10.23 -1.32 -8.07
CA TRP A 63 -9.23 -1.07 -7.01
C TRP A 63 -9.77 -1.47 -5.64
N SER A 64 -9.09 -2.39 -4.95
CA SER A 64 -9.47 -2.91 -3.64
C SER A 64 -10.81 -3.66 -3.67
N GLN A 65 -11.67 -3.51 -2.66
CA GLN A 65 -12.93 -4.26 -2.54
C GLN A 65 -14.20 -3.39 -2.45
N ASN A 66 -14.08 -2.08 -2.66
CA ASN A 66 -15.27 -1.22 -2.69
C ASN A 66 -15.97 -1.44 -4.03
N VAL A 67 -17.11 -2.11 -4.04
CA VAL A 67 -17.91 -2.34 -5.25
C VAL A 67 -19.40 -2.29 -4.94
N PRO A 68 -20.24 -1.94 -5.93
CA PRO A 68 -21.69 -2.10 -5.82
C PRO A 68 -22.07 -3.54 -5.46
N ALA A 69 -23.08 -3.72 -4.60
CA ALA A 69 -23.46 -5.04 -4.07
C ALA A 69 -23.89 -6.03 -5.17
N ASN A 70 -24.45 -5.51 -6.26
CA ASN A 70 -24.90 -6.29 -7.42
C ASN A 70 -23.78 -6.57 -8.44
N LEU A 71 -22.57 -6.02 -8.28
CA LEU A 71 -21.49 -6.20 -9.26
C LEU A 71 -21.07 -7.68 -9.39
N GLU A 72 -20.85 -8.36 -8.26
CA GLU A 72 -20.38 -9.76 -8.26
C GLU A 72 -21.40 -10.69 -8.96
N THR A 73 -22.68 -10.54 -8.64
CA THR A 73 -23.76 -11.29 -9.29
C THR A 73 -23.84 -10.98 -10.79
N PHE A 74 -23.80 -9.69 -11.16
CA PHE A 74 -23.85 -9.26 -12.55
C PHE A 74 -22.70 -9.83 -13.40
N VAL A 75 -21.47 -9.73 -12.89
CA VAL A 75 -20.26 -10.22 -13.56
C VAL A 75 -20.34 -11.73 -13.78
N ARG A 76 -20.79 -12.48 -12.77
CA ARG A 76 -20.97 -13.94 -12.84
C ARG A 76 -22.05 -14.32 -13.86
N GLU A 77 -23.21 -13.67 -13.83
CA GLU A 77 -24.32 -13.95 -14.76
C GLU A 77 -23.98 -13.65 -16.22
N LYS A 78 -23.15 -12.63 -16.45
CA LYS A 78 -22.73 -12.22 -17.80
C LYS A 78 -21.41 -12.84 -18.26
N GLY A 79 -20.73 -13.60 -17.41
CA GLY A 79 -19.43 -14.19 -17.73
C GLY A 79 -18.35 -13.15 -18.04
N ILE A 80 -18.41 -11.98 -17.41
CA ILE A 80 -17.47 -10.88 -17.66
C ILE A 80 -16.18 -11.12 -16.85
N PRO A 81 -14.99 -11.08 -17.44
CA PRO A 81 -13.75 -11.14 -16.66
C PRO A 81 -13.64 -9.96 -15.69
N CYS A 82 -13.28 -10.24 -14.44
CA CYS A 82 -13.22 -9.24 -13.39
C CYS A 82 -11.95 -9.44 -12.56
N TYR A 83 -11.22 -8.36 -12.32
CA TYR A 83 -9.95 -8.37 -11.60
C TYR A 83 -9.93 -7.33 -10.49
N PHE A 84 -9.64 -7.78 -9.28
CA PHE A 84 -9.33 -6.95 -8.14
C PHE A 84 -7.85 -6.54 -8.20
N ILE A 85 -7.62 -5.25 -8.24
CA ILE A 85 -6.32 -4.62 -8.37
C ILE A 85 -5.90 -4.05 -7.02
N GLU A 86 -4.71 -4.42 -6.60
CA GLU A 86 -4.06 -3.87 -5.41
C GLU A 86 -2.61 -3.50 -5.66
N ASP A 87 -2.05 -2.69 -4.77
CA ASP A 87 -0.60 -2.53 -4.74
C ASP A 87 0.04 -3.91 -4.47
N GLY A 88 1.05 -4.27 -5.25
CA GLY A 88 1.86 -5.45 -4.99
C GLY A 88 2.74 -5.28 -3.73
N PHE A 89 3.46 -6.33 -3.37
CA PHE A 89 4.19 -6.38 -2.10
C PHE A 89 5.50 -5.58 -2.10
N LEU A 90 6.04 -5.26 -3.28
CA LEU A 90 7.17 -4.34 -3.47
C LEU A 90 6.70 -3.12 -4.28
N ARG A 91 6.44 -2.00 -3.59
CA ARG A 91 5.65 -0.91 -4.17
C ARG A 91 6.47 0.30 -4.61
N SER A 92 7.18 0.97 -3.70
CA SER A 92 7.84 2.24 -4.02
C SER A 92 8.86 2.69 -2.97
N ASN A 93 9.67 3.71 -3.30
CA ASN A 93 10.58 4.39 -2.37
C ASN A 93 9.88 5.47 -1.50
N ARG A 94 8.57 5.65 -1.66
CA ARG A 94 7.76 6.57 -0.85
C ARG A 94 6.43 5.92 -0.49
N PRO A 95 5.82 6.27 0.64
CA PRO A 95 4.47 5.84 1.01
C PRO A 95 3.43 6.17 -0.07
N ASN A 96 2.34 5.39 -0.16
CA ASN A 96 1.24 5.64 -1.09
C ASN A 96 0.61 7.04 -0.92
N ALA A 97 0.61 7.58 0.31
CA ALA A 97 0.19 8.96 0.58
C ALA A 97 1.00 10.04 -0.18
N ALA A 98 2.16 9.67 -0.74
CA ALA A 98 2.98 10.49 -1.62
C ALA A 98 2.62 10.33 -3.11
N ARG A 99 1.56 9.59 -3.47
CA ARG A 99 1.05 9.39 -4.85
C ARG A 99 2.09 8.91 -5.87
N THR A 100 3.13 8.23 -5.40
CA THR A 100 4.15 7.64 -6.28
C THR A 100 3.53 6.47 -7.04
N PRO A 101 3.73 6.38 -8.37
CA PRO A 101 3.30 5.22 -9.13
C PRO A 101 3.86 3.93 -8.51
N PRO A 102 3.06 2.86 -8.41
CA PRO A 102 3.54 1.60 -7.87
C PRO A 102 4.44 0.88 -8.87
N LEU A 103 5.51 0.24 -8.37
CA LEU A 103 6.36 -0.65 -9.16
C LEU A 103 5.71 -2.00 -9.42
N SER A 104 4.73 -2.38 -8.61
CA SER A 104 4.02 -3.65 -8.77
C SER A 104 2.54 -3.52 -8.47
N LEU A 105 1.74 -4.29 -9.21
CA LEU A 105 0.31 -4.45 -9.00
C LEU A 105 -0.03 -5.93 -8.87
N ALA A 106 -0.85 -6.26 -7.88
CA ALA A 106 -1.53 -7.54 -7.79
C ALA A 106 -2.82 -7.47 -8.63
N LEU A 107 -3.07 -8.50 -9.44
CA LEU A 107 -4.29 -8.65 -10.23
C LEU A 107 -4.92 -9.99 -9.85
N ASP A 108 -6.02 -9.96 -9.13
CA ASP A 108 -6.70 -11.17 -8.64
C ASP A 108 -8.08 -11.32 -9.29
N SER A 109 -8.33 -12.42 -9.97
CA SER A 109 -9.61 -12.70 -10.62
C SER A 109 -10.69 -13.20 -9.66
N ARG A 110 -10.34 -13.56 -8.43
CA ARG A 110 -11.25 -14.09 -7.41
C ARG A 110 -11.54 -13.06 -6.35
N ARG A 111 -10.51 -12.68 -5.57
CA ARG A 111 -10.60 -11.78 -4.40
C ARG A 111 -9.25 -11.18 -4.05
N PRO A 112 -9.17 -9.95 -3.52
CA PRO A 112 -7.90 -9.40 -3.05
C PRO A 112 -7.19 -10.33 -2.05
N TYR A 113 -5.86 -10.42 -2.12
CA TYR A 113 -5.04 -11.31 -1.28
C TYR A 113 -5.21 -11.15 0.24
N PHE A 114 -5.74 -10.00 0.68
CA PHE A 114 -5.99 -9.72 2.10
C PHE A 114 -7.37 -10.16 2.59
N ASP A 115 -8.30 -10.53 1.69
CA ASP A 115 -9.65 -10.97 2.08
C ASP A 115 -9.65 -12.46 2.37
N SER A 116 -9.75 -12.82 3.66
CA SER A 116 -9.72 -14.20 4.14
C SER A 116 -11.08 -14.89 4.13
N ARG A 117 -12.15 -14.24 3.66
CA ARG A 117 -13.52 -14.82 3.61
C ARG A 117 -13.73 -15.77 2.44
N GLY A 118 -12.79 -15.86 1.50
CA GLY A 118 -12.82 -16.78 0.37
C GLY A 118 -11.42 -16.95 -0.26
N PRO A 119 -11.28 -17.83 -1.27
CA PRO A 119 -10.00 -18.04 -1.92
C PRO A 119 -9.64 -16.88 -2.85
N SER A 120 -8.41 -16.39 -2.74
CA SER A 120 -7.75 -15.52 -3.73
C SER A 120 -7.00 -16.37 -4.76
N ASP A 121 -6.61 -15.79 -5.89
CA ASP A 121 -5.69 -16.46 -6.83
C ASP A 121 -4.34 -16.75 -6.17
N LEU A 122 -3.88 -15.89 -5.24
CA LEU A 122 -2.67 -16.17 -4.46
C LEU A 122 -2.83 -17.38 -3.53
N GLU A 123 -3.97 -17.50 -2.84
CA GLU A 123 -4.27 -18.67 -1.98
C GLU A 123 -4.31 -19.94 -2.83
N VAL A 124 -4.92 -19.89 -4.01
CA VAL A 124 -4.97 -21.04 -4.94
C VAL A 124 -3.59 -21.40 -5.44
N LEU A 125 -2.78 -20.42 -5.82
CA LEU A 125 -1.40 -20.64 -6.25
C LEU A 125 -0.60 -21.35 -5.14
N LEU A 126 -0.73 -20.91 -3.89
CA LEU A 126 -0.09 -21.54 -2.75
C LEU A 126 -0.65 -22.94 -2.43
N GLU A 127 -1.93 -23.19 -2.68
CA GLU A 127 -2.54 -24.49 -2.42
C GLU A 127 -2.16 -25.52 -3.49
N THR A 128 -2.09 -25.12 -4.76
CA THR A 128 -2.06 -26.06 -5.90
C THR A 128 -0.73 -26.10 -6.67
N HIS A 129 0.13 -25.09 -6.57
CA HIS A 129 1.39 -25.08 -7.33
C HIS A 129 2.39 -26.11 -6.77
N ASP A 130 3.04 -26.85 -7.68
CA ASP A 130 4.08 -27.81 -7.35
C ASP A 130 5.47 -27.14 -7.39
N PHE A 131 5.83 -26.48 -6.30
CA PHE A 131 7.14 -25.83 -6.16
C PHE A 131 8.30 -26.83 -6.16
N SER A 132 8.06 -28.10 -5.82
CA SER A 132 9.11 -29.12 -5.79
C SER A 132 9.60 -29.48 -7.20
N ALA A 133 8.73 -29.32 -8.20
CA ALA A 133 9.04 -29.49 -9.61
C ALA A 133 9.76 -28.28 -10.24
N ASP A 134 9.88 -27.14 -9.54
CA ASP A 134 10.55 -25.93 -10.05
C ASP A 134 11.68 -25.44 -9.10
N PRO A 135 12.82 -26.16 -9.07
CA PRO A 135 13.96 -25.77 -8.23
C PRO A 135 14.58 -24.43 -8.66
N GLN A 136 14.42 -24.02 -9.92
CA GLN A 136 14.95 -22.74 -10.41
C GLN A 136 14.16 -21.57 -9.83
N LEU A 137 12.83 -21.68 -9.78
CA LEU A 137 11.97 -20.69 -9.12
C LEU A 137 12.30 -20.58 -7.63
N LEU A 138 12.55 -21.70 -6.95
CA LEU A 138 12.93 -21.68 -5.53
C LEU A 138 14.31 -21.03 -5.30
N GLU A 139 15.28 -21.26 -6.17
CA GLU A 139 16.57 -20.56 -6.06
C GLU A 139 16.43 -19.06 -6.34
N ARG A 140 15.60 -18.69 -7.33
CA ARG A 140 15.24 -17.28 -7.60
C ARG A 140 14.54 -16.65 -6.39
N ALA A 141 13.67 -17.39 -5.70
CA ALA A 141 13.03 -16.95 -4.47
C ALA A 141 14.05 -16.72 -3.35
N ARG A 142 14.96 -17.65 -3.09
CA ARG A 142 16.04 -17.47 -2.09
C ARG A 142 16.90 -16.26 -2.40
N ALA A 143 17.30 -16.08 -3.66
CA ALA A 143 18.03 -14.90 -4.09
C ALA A 143 17.23 -13.61 -3.88
N GLY A 144 15.93 -13.62 -4.20
CA GLY A 144 15.05 -12.48 -3.99
C GLY A 144 14.86 -12.12 -2.51
N ILE A 145 14.74 -13.11 -1.63
CA ILE A 145 14.69 -12.92 -0.18
C ILE A 145 15.99 -12.25 0.29
N ARG A 146 17.16 -12.76 -0.12
CA ARG A 146 18.46 -12.13 0.20
C ARG A 146 18.51 -10.68 -0.26
N LEU A 147 18.08 -10.39 -1.49
CA LEU A 147 18.06 -9.02 -2.03
C LEU A 147 17.18 -8.06 -1.21
N ILE A 148 16.01 -8.51 -0.75
CA ILE A 148 15.13 -7.70 0.09
C ILE A 148 15.74 -7.50 1.48
N VAL A 149 16.20 -8.56 2.12
CA VAL A 149 16.70 -8.51 3.50
C VAL A 149 17.99 -7.69 3.58
N GLU A 150 18.99 -8.00 2.76
CA GLU A 150 20.27 -7.29 2.72
C GLU A 150 20.12 -5.84 2.22
N GLY A 151 19.18 -5.61 1.31
CA GLY A 151 18.85 -4.27 0.81
C GLY A 151 18.07 -3.41 1.79
N GLY A 152 17.65 -3.95 2.94
CA GLY A 152 16.78 -3.26 3.88
C GLY A 152 15.44 -2.86 3.27
N LEU A 153 14.96 -3.64 2.30
CA LEU A 153 13.75 -3.32 1.53
C LEU A 153 12.49 -3.78 2.28
N SER A 154 11.41 -3.04 2.03
CA SER A 154 10.05 -3.21 2.53
C SER A 154 9.04 -2.74 1.45
N LYS A 155 7.73 -2.73 1.73
CA LYS A 155 6.73 -2.16 0.80
C LYS A 155 7.00 -0.70 0.47
N TYR A 156 7.45 0.07 1.47
CA TYR A 156 7.80 1.49 1.34
C TYR A 156 9.25 1.72 1.80
N ASN A 157 10.10 2.19 0.89
CA ASN A 157 11.55 2.21 1.11
C ASN A 157 12.07 3.64 1.26
N MET A 158 12.37 4.09 2.47
CA MET A 158 12.95 5.42 2.71
C MET A 158 14.35 5.28 3.31
N ALA A 159 15.29 6.12 2.84
CA ALA A 159 16.59 6.24 3.46
C ALA A 159 16.45 6.77 4.91
N SER A 160 17.06 6.07 5.86
CA SER A 160 17.16 6.46 7.26
C SER A 160 18.48 5.99 7.84
N SER A 161 19.14 6.85 8.62
CA SER A 161 20.31 6.51 9.42
C SER A 161 19.96 5.97 10.82
N LEU A 162 18.69 6.02 11.22
CA LEU A 162 18.22 5.57 12.53
C LEU A 162 17.96 4.07 12.52
N THR A 163 18.79 3.29 13.21
CA THR A 163 18.54 1.86 13.45
C THR A 163 17.83 1.64 14.79
N LEU A 164 17.10 0.54 14.90
CA LEU A 164 16.45 0.18 16.17
C LEU A 164 17.49 -0.17 17.25
N SER A 165 18.57 -0.83 16.85
CA SER A 165 19.71 -1.14 17.73
C SER A 165 20.31 0.10 18.39
N GLY A 166 20.48 1.19 17.63
CA GLY A 166 20.99 2.46 18.15
C GLY A 166 20.01 3.16 19.10
N LEU A 167 18.69 2.95 18.91
CA LEU A 167 17.66 3.56 19.74
C LEU A 167 17.44 2.81 21.07
N LEU A 168 17.45 1.48 21.04
CA LEU A 168 17.12 0.66 22.20
C LEU A 168 18.31 0.39 23.13
N GLY A 169 19.54 0.56 22.64
CA GLY A 169 20.75 0.21 23.37
C GLY A 169 21.01 -1.31 23.42
N PRO A 170 21.97 -1.76 24.26
CA PRO A 170 22.34 -3.16 24.33
C PRO A 170 21.15 -4.03 24.74
N LYS A 171 21.06 -5.20 24.09
CA LYS A 171 20.00 -6.17 24.37
C LYS A 171 20.35 -6.96 25.62
N THR A 172 19.60 -6.76 26.70
CA THR A 172 19.77 -7.47 27.98
C THR A 172 18.72 -8.57 28.20
N GLN A 173 17.65 -8.58 27.42
CA GLN A 173 16.53 -9.52 27.50
C GLN A 173 15.93 -9.76 26.09
N PRO A 174 15.08 -10.79 25.91
CA PRO A 174 14.39 -11.00 24.65
C PRO A 174 13.56 -9.77 24.23
N ARG A 175 13.50 -9.47 22.94
CA ARG A 175 12.77 -8.34 22.37
C ARG A 175 11.62 -8.82 21.51
N VAL A 176 10.42 -8.32 21.80
CA VAL A 176 9.20 -8.64 21.07
C VAL A 176 8.72 -7.40 20.33
N LEU A 177 8.59 -7.49 19.00
CA LEU A 177 8.08 -6.40 18.18
C LEU A 177 6.58 -6.58 17.93
N VAL A 178 5.79 -5.57 18.30
CA VAL A 178 4.37 -5.47 17.95
C VAL A 178 4.22 -4.52 16.77
N ILE A 179 3.76 -5.05 15.63
CA ILE A 179 3.65 -4.31 14.37
C ILE A 179 2.28 -3.66 14.27
N GLY A 180 2.23 -2.35 14.48
CA GLY A 180 1.01 -1.58 14.39
C GLY A 180 0.52 -1.37 12.96
N GLN A 181 -0.80 -1.32 12.81
CA GLN A 181 -1.50 -1.07 11.56
C GLN A 181 -2.57 0.02 11.74
N VAL A 182 -3.02 0.59 10.63
CA VAL A 182 -4.23 1.41 10.60
C VAL A 182 -5.45 0.49 10.83
N GLU A 183 -6.23 0.74 11.88
CA GLU A 183 -7.26 -0.20 12.36
C GLU A 183 -8.51 -0.27 11.47
N ASP A 184 -8.75 0.74 10.63
CA ASP A 184 -9.79 0.74 9.60
C ASP A 184 -9.27 0.29 8.22
N ASP A 185 -8.10 -0.37 8.17
CA ASP A 185 -7.56 -0.91 6.92
C ASP A 185 -8.38 -2.11 6.43
N ALA A 186 -8.57 -2.20 5.11
CA ALA A 186 -9.33 -3.28 4.48
C ALA A 186 -8.77 -4.67 4.81
N SER A 187 -7.45 -4.81 4.99
CA SER A 187 -6.84 -6.08 5.40
C SER A 187 -7.19 -6.49 6.84
N ILE A 188 -7.58 -5.57 7.73
CA ILE A 188 -8.15 -5.95 9.03
C ILE A 188 -9.62 -6.30 8.84
N GLN A 189 -10.38 -5.42 8.20
CA GLN A 189 -11.83 -5.60 8.00
C GLN A 189 -12.19 -6.92 7.31
N TYR A 190 -11.37 -7.36 6.35
CA TYR A 190 -11.61 -8.58 5.57
C TYR A 190 -10.66 -9.73 5.92
N GLY A 191 -9.64 -9.47 6.73
CA GLY A 191 -8.69 -10.48 7.16
C GLY A 191 -8.98 -11.05 8.55
N CYS A 192 -9.74 -10.33 9.38
CA CYS A 192 -10.07 -10.73 10.76
C CYS A 192 -11.52 -11.19 10.88
N ASP A 193 -11.75 -12.26 11.64
CA ASP A 193 -13.10 -12.74 12.01
C ASP A 193 -13.65 -12.04 13.27
N GLN A 194 -12.78 -11.39 14.04
CA GLN A 194 -13.10 -10.65 15.25
C GLN A 194 -12.49 -9.25 15.23
N ALA A 195 -13.11 -8.32 15.95
CA ALA A 195 -12.55 -6.99 16.13
C ALA A 195 -11.31 -7.07 17.03
N ILE A 196 -10.18 -6.54 16.54
CA ILE A 196 -8.91 -6.53 17.25
C ILE A 196 -8.24 -5.17 17.03
N THR A 197 -7.83 -4.51 18.10
CA THR A 197 -7.09 -3.24 18.00
C THR A 197 -5.58 -3.47 18.12
N ASN A 198 -4.79 -2.46 17.79
CA ASN A 198 -3.35 -2.52 18.05
C ASN A 198 -3.03 -2.65 19.53
N ASN A 199 -3.80 -1.99 20.40
CA ASN A 199 -3.58 -2.07 21.84
C ASN A 199 -3.88 -3.49 22.37
N ASP A 200 -4.86 -4.19 21.81
CA ASP A 200 -5.13 -5.60 22.16
C ASP A 200 -3.95 -6.49 21.75
N LEU A 201 -3.39 -6.27 20.56
CA LEU A 201 -2.19 -6.96 20.10
C LEU A 201 -1.00 -6.73 21.05
N VAL A 202 -0.83 -5.51 21.57
CA VAL A 202 0.23 -5.19 22.56
C VAL A 202 -0.01 -5.92 23.88
N ARG A 203 -1.25 -5.94 24.39
CA ARG A 203 -1.59 -6.63 25.64
C ARG A 203 -1.29 -8.13 25.53
N ILE A 204 -1.75 -8.76 24.45
CA ILE A 204 -1.50 -10.19 24.18
C ILE A 204 0.01 -10.47 24.10
N ALA A 205 0.77 -9.65 23.37
CA ALA A 205 2.22 -9.82 23.27
C ALA A 205 2.92 -9.68 24.62
N ALA A 206 2.49 -8.75 25.48
CA ALA A 206 3.05 -8.56 26.82
C ALA A 206 2.70 -9.72 27.76
N GLU A 207 1.44 -10.17 27.75
CA GLU A 207 0.95 -11.27 28.57
C GLU A 207 1.66 -12.60 28.25
N GLU A 208 1.90 -12.87 26.97
CA GLU A 208 2.50 -14.14 26.52
C GLU A 208 4.04 -14.17 26.60
N ASN A 209 4.69 -13.04 26.87
CA ASN A 209 6.16 -12.94 26.87
C ASN A 209 6.66 -12.26 28.15
N PRO A 210 6.40 -12.86 29.32
CA PRO A 210 6.85 -12.30 30.59
C PRO A 210 8.39 -12.19 30.61
N GLY A 211 8.89 -11.01 30.99
CA GLY A 211 10.33 -10.72 31.04
C GLY A 211 10.96 -10.28 29.71
N ALA A 212 10.19 -10.22 28.61
CA ALA A 212 10.66 -9.63 27.37
C ALA A 212 10.50 -8.09 27.37
N GLU A 213 11.36 -7.40 26.61
CA GLU A 213 11.14 -6.01 26.23
C GLU A 213 10.10 -5.96 25.10
N ILE A 214 8.89 -5.49 25.41
CA ILE A 214 7.85 -5.30 24.40
C ILE A 214 8.07 -3.95 23.71
N ILE A 215 8.15 -3.98 22.39
CA ILE A 215 8.39 -2.82 21.53
C ILE A 215 7.20 -2.67 20.61
N TYR A 216 6.40 -1.63 20.82
CA TYR A 216 5.28 -1.34 19.95
C TYR A 216 5.69 -0.33 18.88
N LYS A 217 5.52 -0.69 17.61
CA LYS A 217 5.73 0.19 16.46
C LYS A 217 4.39 0.58 15.84
N PRO A 218 3.79 1.73 16.21
CA PRO A 218 2.53 2.14 15.61
C PRO A 218 2.72 2.51 14.14
N HIS A 219 1.64 2.41 13.36
CA HIS A 219 1.69 2.82 11.96
C HIS A 219 1.94 4.34 11.86
N PRO A 220 2.80 4.83 10.94
CA PRO A 220 3.10 6.26 10.84
C PRO A 220 1.87 7.15 10.66
N ASP A 221 0.83 6.69 9.96
CA ASP A 221 -0.41 7.45 9.78
C ASP A 221 -1.22 7.61 11.07
N VAL A 222 -1.12 6.65 12.00
CA VAL A 222 -1.72 6.73 13.35
C VAL A 222 -0.95 7.74 14.19
N LEU A 223 0.39 7.65 14.24
CA LEU A 223 1.23 8.61 14.97
C LEU A 223 1.07 10.05 14.49
N ASN A 224 0.84 10.24 13.18
CA ASN A 224 0.69 11.58 12.59
C ASN A 224 -0.76 12.13 12.67
N GLY A 225 -1.69 11.41 13.29
CA GLY A 225 -3.11 11.80 13.41
C GLY A 225 -3.81 11.96 12.06
N VAL A 226 -3.39 11.21 11.04
CA VAL A 226 -3.94 11.31 9.67
C VAL A 226 -5.24 10.53 9.52
N ARG A 227 -5.46 9.53 10.37
CA ARG A 227 -6.69 8.74 10.47
C ARG A 227 -7.24 8.82 11.89
N GLU A 228 -8.55 8.64 12.03
CA GLU A 228 -9.18 8.44 13.33
C GLU A 228 -8.61 7.15 13.93
N ALA A 229 -8.07 7.26 15.15
CA ALA A 229 -7.50 6.12 15.86
C ALA A 229 -8.61 5.44 16.66
N GLN A 230 -8.80 4.12 16.50
CA GLN A 230 -9.74 3.37 17.32
C GLN A 230 -9.12 3.00 18.68
N SER A 231 -7.79 2.95 18.75
CA SER A 231 -7.02 2.83 19.99
C SER A 231 -5.92 3.88 20.12
N ASN A 232 -5.56 4.23 21.37
CA ASN A 232 -4.52 5.20 21.66
C ASN A 232 -3.24 4.49 22.17
N PRO A 233 -2.08 4.61 21.49
CA PRO A 233 -0.83 4.01 21.94
C PRO A 233 -0.42 4.36 23.38
N ALA A 234 -0.87 5.52 23.90
CA ALA A 234 -0.59 5.92 25.29
C ALA A 234 -1.18 4.96 26.33
N ASP A 235 -2.29 4.29 26.01
CA ASP A 235 -3.00 3.41 26.94
C ASP A 235 -2.23 2.11 27.23
N VAL A 236 -1.20 1.79 26.44
CA VAL A 236 -0.38 0.57 26.56
C VAL A 236 1.10 0.86 26.81
N GLU A 237 1.49 2.11 27.05
CA GLU A 237 2.89 2.49 27.36
C GLU A 237 3.43 1.86 28.64
N HIS A 238 2.54 1.53 29.59
CA HIS A 238 2.94 0.83 30.81
C HIS A 238 3.34 -0.64 30.56
N LEU A 239 3.01 -1.19 29.38
CA LEU A 239 3.33 -2.56 28.98
C LEU A 239 4.47 -2.64 27.96
N CYS A 240 4.78 -1.53 27.27
CA CYS A 240 5.70 -1.55 26.14
C CYS A 240 6.43 -0.22 25.93
N ARG A 241 7.56 -0.28 25.22
CA ARG A 241 8.18 0.90 24.62
C ARG A 241 7.52 1.21 23.28
N VAL A 242 6.80 2.32 23.22
CA VAL A 242 6.18 2.81 21.98
C VAL A 242 7.21 3.58 21.14
N LEU A 243 7.57 3.06 19.96
CA LEU A 243 8.47 3.69 19.00
C LEU A 243 7.78 4.84 18.29
N ARG A 244 8.20 6.07 18.60
CA ARG A 244 7.64 7.30 17.99
C ARG A 244 8.51 7.84 16.87
N GLU A 245 9.76 7.39 16.83
CA GLU A 245 10.75 7.69 15.84
C GLU A 245 10.38 7.08 14.49
N ASN A 246 10.73 7.77 13.41
CA ASN A 246 10.49 7.29 12.07
C ASN A 246 11.54 6.26 11.64
N VAL A 247 11.61 5.13 12.35
CA VAL A 247 12.46 4.00 12.00
C VAL A 247 11.80 3.23 10.84
N PRO A 248 12.50 2.93 9.73
CA PRO A 248 11.99 2.03 8.69
C PRO A 248 11.61 0.67 9.28
N LEU A 249 10.57 0.05 8.72
CA LEU A 249 10.10 -1.26 9.19
C LEU A 249 11.19 -2.33 9.08
N ALA A 250 11.91 -2.38 7.96
CA ALA A 250 13.03 -3.30 7.74
C ALA A 250 14.11 -3.22 8.85
N GLN A 251 14.44 -2.01 9.31
CA GLN A 251 15.40 -1.76 10.40
C GLN A 251 14.78 -2.03 11.79
N SER A 252 13.46 -2.08 11.89
CA SER A 252 12.75 -2.37 13.15
C SER A 252 12.82 -3.85 13.53
N PHE A 253 13.28 -4.73 12.63
CA PHE A 253 13.50 -6.14 12.92
C PHE A 253 14.88 -6.44 13.51
N GLU A 254 15.79 -5.48 13.52
CA GLU A 254 17.10 -5.66 14.14
C GLU A 254 16.93 -6.00 15.62
N THR A 255 17.62 -7.05 16.09
CA THR A 255 17.65 -7.51 17.49
C THR A 255 16.35 -8.12 18.04
N ILE A 256 15.30 -8.23 17.22
CA ILE A 256 13.99 -8.79 17.59
C ILE A 256 14.04 -10.32 17.60
N ASP A 257 13.48 -10.95 18.63
CA ASP A 257 13.39 -12.41 18.76
C ASP A 257 12.02 -12.97 18.34
N LYS A 258 10.96 -12.18 18.49
CA LYS A 258 9.59 -12.57 18.14
C LYS A 258 8.81 -11.35 17.68
N ALA A 259 7.90 -11.54 16.73
CA ALA A 259 7.01 -10.49 16.26
C ALA A 259 5.53 -10.87 16.45
N TYR A 260 4.69 -9.85 16.54
CA TYR A 260 3.23 -9.95 16.55
C TYR A 260 2.64 -9.02 15.49
N ALA A 261 1.66 -9.51 14.74
CA ALA A 261 0.91 -8.73 13.77
C ALA A 261 -0.58 -9.12 13.78
N ILE A 262 -1.46 -8.21 13.34
CA ILE A 262 -2.84 -8.57 13.01
C ILE A 262 -2.87 -9.18 11.60
N THR A 263 -2.79 -8.34 10.56
CA THR A 263 -2.74 -8.76 9.15
C THR A 263 -1.67 -8.03 8.34
N SER A 264 -0.77 -7.31 9.03
CA SER A 264 0.24 -6.45 8.41
C SER A 264 1.18 -7.22 7.51
N LEU A 265 1.50 -6.65 6.33
CA LEU A 265 2.58 -7.18 5.48
C LEU A 265 3.92 -7.24 6.24
N GLY A 266 4.10 -6.39 7.26
CA GLY A 266 5.26 -6.44 8.14
C GLY A 266 5.45 -7.80 8.83
N GLY A 267 4.39 -8.56 9.07
CA GLY A 267 4.52 -9.93 9.56
C GLY A 267 5.25 -10.81 8.56
N PHE A 268 4.90 -10.77 7.26
CA PHE A 268 5.64 -11.51 6.24
C PHE A 268 7.12 -11.08 6.19
N GLU A 269 7.40 -9.78 6.32
CA GLU A 269 8.78 -9.28 6.37
C GLU A 269 9.58 -9.79 7.59
N ALA A 270 8.91 -10.12 8.69
CA ALA A 270 9.52 -10.80 9.84
C ALA A 270 9.88 -12.25 9.49
N LEU A 271 8.99 -12.97 8.80
CA LEU A 271 9.25 -14.34 8.33
C LEU A 271 10.42 -14.39 7.35
N LEU A 272 10.54 -13.42 6.44
CA LEU A 272 11.71 -13.30 5.54
C LEU A 272 13.04 -13.19 6.28
N ARG A 273 13.02 -12.74 7.54
CA ARG A 273 14.19 -12.59 8.43
C ARG A 273 14.31 -13.72 9.45
N ASN A 274 13.55 -14.81 9.27
CA ASN A 274 13.48 -15.94 10.19
C ASN A 274 13.08 -15.56 11.62
N ILE A 275 12.24 -14.53 11.77
CA ILE A 275 11.72 -14.12 13.08
C ILE A 275 10.41 -14.88 13.33
N PRO A 276 10.29 -15.66 14.42
CA PRO A 276 9.03 -16.24 14.87
C PRO A 276 7.91 -15.21 14.93
N LEU A 277 6.75 -15.55 14.39
CA LEU A 277 5.63 -14.62 14.23
C LEU A 277 4.33 -15.22 14.72
N THR A 278 3.66 -14.49 15.60
CA THR A 278 2.25 -14.72 15.97
C THR A 278 1.36 -13.78 15.16
N VAL A 279 0.28 -14.30 14.57
CA VAL A 279 -0.69 -13.52 13.80
C VAL A 279 -2.11 -13.67 14.34
N LEU A 280 -2.79 -12.55 14.53
CA LEU A 280 -4.13 -12.52 15.14
C LEU A 280 -5.26 -12.54 14.10
N GLY A 281 -5.01 -12.04 12.89
CA GLY A 281 -5.93 -12.21 11.76
C GLY A 281 -5.45 -13.30 10.81
N CYS A 282 -6.03 -13.35 9.62
CA CYS A 282 -5.66 -14.30 8.57
C CYS A 282 -5.08 -13.60 7.32
N PRO A 283 -3.88 -12.99 7.39
CA PRO A 283 -3.20 -12.44 6.21
C PRO A 283 -2.82 -13.54 5.22
N PHE A 284 -2.44 -13.19 3.98
CA PHE A 284 -2.15 -14.17 2.91
C PHE A 284 -1.09 -15.24 3.27
N TYR A 285 -0.18 -14.92 4.20
CA TYR A 285 0.93 -15.79 4.62
C TYR A 285 0.64 -16.63 5.88
N ALA A 286 -0.54 -16.45 6.52
CA ALA A 286 -0.98 -17.26 7.67
C ALA A 286 -1.56 -18.61 7.23
N GLY A 287 -1.67 -19.60 8.11
CA GLY A 287 -2.32 -20.89 7.83
C GLY A 287 -1.49 -21.88 7.01
N TRP A 288 -0.24 -21.54 6.67
CA TRP A 288 0.68 -22.41 5.90
C TRP A 288 1.72 -23.12 6.79
N GLY A 289 1.60 -22.98 8.12
CA GLY A 289 2.50 -23.60 9.09
C GLY A 289 3.80 -22.84 9.39
N LEU A 290 3.91 -21.58 8.95
CA LEU A 290 5.04 -20.68 9.26
C LEU A 290 4.78 -19.74 10.45
N THR A 291 3.54 -19.64 10.88
CA THR A 291 3.06 -18.68 11.89
C THR A 291 2.33 -19.39 13.02
N ASP A 292 2.36 -18.78 14.20
CA ASP A 292 1.43 -19.08 15.28
C ASP A 292 0.12 -18.33 15.01
N ASP A 293 -0.83 -19.02 14.36
CA ASP A 293 -2.10 -18.47 13.88
C ASP A 293 -3.17 -18.49 14.99
N ARG A 294 -3.72 -17.33 15.33
CA ARG A 294 -4.87 -17.23 16.28
C ARG A 294 -6.22 -17.28 15.59
N GLN A 295 -6.24 -17.03 14.28
CA GLN A 295 -7.40 -17.25 13.43
C GLN A 295 -7.12 -18.41 12.47
N SER A 296 -7.88 -19.49 12.60
CA SER A 296 -7.76 -20.65 11.71
C SER A 296 -8.30 -20.38 10.30
N ASN A 297 -7.75 -21.06 9.29
CA ASN A 297 -8.29 -21.06 7.93
C ASN A 297 -8.31 -22.48 7.37
N ALA A 298 -9.47 -23.12 7.39
CA ALA A 298 -9.64 -24.51 6.96
C ALA A 298 -9.39 -24.76 5.46
N ARG A 299 -9.32 -23.70 4.62
CA ARG A 299 -9.06 -23.84 3.18
C ARG A 299 -7.59 -24.02 2.85
N ARG A 300 -6.68 -23.56 3.72
CA ARG A 300 -5.23 -23.67 3.55
C ARG A 300 -4.77 -24.98 4.17
N THR A 301 -4.61 -26.00 3.34
CA THR A 301 -4.35 -27.36 3.83
C THR A 301 -2.90 -27.81 3.63
N ARG A 302 -2.14 -27.06 2.82
CA ARG A 302 -0.70 -27.30 2.61
C ARG A 302 0.15 -26.66 3.68
N ARG A 303 1.32 -27.24 3.91
CA ARG A 303 2.45 -26.55 4.57
C ARG A 303 3.32 -25.92 3.51
N ARG A 304 3.78 -24.69 3.73
CA ARG A 304 4.69 -23.97 2.83
C ARG A 304 5.92 -23.45 3.53
N THR A 305 7.05 -23.44 2.82
CA THR A 305 8.26 -22.75 3.24
C THR A 305 8.15 -21.26 2.93
N VAL A 306 9.01 -20.45 3.58
CA VAL A 306 9.04 -19.00 3.32
C VAL A 306 9.40 -18.70 1.86
N GLU A 307 10.26 -19.51 1.24
CA GLU A 307 10.62 -19.41 -0.18
C GLU A 307 9.45 -19.69 -1.11
N GLU A 308 8.61 -20.69 -0.82
CA GLU A 308 7.42 -20.98 -1.62
C GLU A 308 6.41 -19.83 -1.54
N ILE A 309 6.18 -19.30 -0.32
CA ILE A 309 5.30 -18.13 -0.16
C ILE A 309 5.87 -16.92 -0.88
N PHE A 310 7.18 -16.70 -0.80
CA PHE A 310 7.85 -15.63 -1.51
C PHE A 310 7.75 -15.79 -3.03
N ALA A 311 7.99 -17.00 -3.56
CA ALA A 311 7.88 -17.28 -4.98
C ALA A 311 6.47 -16.95 -5.50
N ALA A 312 5.44 -17.41 -4.79
CA ALA A 312 4.06 -17.09 -5.13
C ALA A 312 3.80 -15.58 -5.07
N ALA A 313 4.09 -14.96 -3.93
CA ALA A 313 3.69 -13.58 -3.64
C ALA A 313 4.53 -12.53 -4.39
N TYR A 314 5.82 -12.76 -4.64
CA TYR A 314 6.72 -11.76 -5.24
C TYR A 314 7.14 -12.08 -6.67
N LEU A 315 7.04 -13.33 -7.14
CA LEU A 315 7.56 -13.69 -8.47
C LEU A 315 6.45 -14.06 -9.46
N LEU A 316 5.40 -14.73 -9.00
CA LEU A 316 4.35 -15.26 -9.88
C LEU A 316 3.07 -14.41 -9.89
N TYR A 317 2.62 -13.96 -8.71
CA TYR A 317 1.33 -13.32 -8.54
C TYR A 317 1.27 -11.85 -9.00
N PRO A 318 2.23 -10.97 -8.63
CA PRO A 318 2.19 -9.57 -9.04
C PRO A 318 2.83 -9.33 -10.41
N ARG A 319 2.37 -8.29 -11.09
CA ARG A 319 3.04 -7.72 -12.28
C ARG A 319 3.91 -6.54 -11.87
N TYR A 320 5.10 -6.43 -12.45
CA TYR A 320 6.03 -5.34 -12.21
C TYR A 320 6.14 -4.41 -13.42
N PHE A 321 6.33 -3.11 -13.15
CA PHE A 321 6.34 -2.07 -14.16
C PHE A 321 7.42 -1.02 -13.88
N GLU A 322 8.02 -0.48 -14.93
CA GLU A 322 8.76 0.76 -14.85
C GLU A 322 7.77 1.93 -14.63
N PRO A 323 7.90 2.72 -13.56
CA PRO A 323 6.91 3.72 -13.16
C PRO A 323 6.60 4.86 -14.15
N LYS A 324 7.49 5.16 -15.10
CA LYS A 324 7.36 6.25 -16.09
C LYS A 324 6.93 5.75 -17.47
N THR A 325 7.53 4.66 -17.94
CA THR A 325 7.29 4.12 -19.28
C THR A 325 6.16 3.09 -19.28
N GLY A 326 5.96 2.39 -18.16
CA GLY A 326 5.03 1.27 -18.05
C GLY A 326 5.57 -0.02 -18.66
N GLU A 327 6.84 -0.05 -19.03
CA GLU A 327 7.50 -1.28 -19.49
C GLU A 327 7.43 -2.36 -18.41
N SER A 328 7.21 -3.61 -18.84
CA SER A 328 7.19 -4.74 -17.92
C SER A 328 8.56 -4.94 -17.31
N TYR A 329 8.60 -5.03 -15.98
CA TYR A 329 9.81 -5.35 -15.23
C TYR A 329 9.75 -6.79 -14.73
N SER A 330 10.92 -7.36 -14.46
CA SER A 330 11.07 -8.48 -13.53
C SER A 330 11.10 -7.96 -12.09
N PHE A 331 10.92 -8.86 -11.12
CA PHE A 331 11.11 -8.55 -9.70
C PHE A 331 12.51 -7.94 -9.44
N GLU A 332 13.56 -8.52 -10.02
CA GLU A 332 14.95 -8.09 -9.87
C GLU A 332 15.15 -6.68 -10.43
N GLN A 333 14.60 -6.37 -11.61
CA GLN A 333 14.64 -5.03 -12.19
C GLN A 333 13.94 -4.00 -11.28
N ALA A 334 12.80 -4.37 -10.68
CA ALA A 334 12.12 -3.51 -9.71
C ALA A 334 12.94 -3.28 -8.43
N VAL A 335 13.65 -4.31 -7.96
CA VAL A 335 14.58 -4.19 -6.83
C VAL A 335 15.76 -3.28 -7.18
N ASP A 336 16.40 -3.46 -8.33
CA ASP A 336 17.52 -2.62 -8.78
C ASP A 336 17.08 -1.17 -8.96
N TRP A 337 15.89 -0.97 -9.52
CA TRP A 337 15.26 0.34 -9.63
C TRP A 337 15.16 1.00 -8.25
N LEU A 338 14.67 0.29 -7.21
CA LEU A 338 14.56 0.80 -5.85
C LEU A 338 15.93 1.09 -5.22
N LYS A 339 16.88 0.16 -5.34
CA LYS A 339 18.23 0.31 -4.78
C LYS A 339 18.95 1.53 -5.34
N ALA A 340 18.80 1.81 -6.64
CA ALA A 340 19.34 3.02 -7.25
C ALA A 340 18.76 4.30 -6.62
N ARG A 341 17.45 4.33 -6.34
CA ARG A 341 16.78 5.49 -5.71
C ARG A 341 17.14 5.65 -4.23
N LEU A 342 17.38 4.55 -3.53
CA LEU A 342 17.79 4.58 -2.12
C LEU A 342 19.23 5.05 -1.95
N ARG A 343 20.10 4.73 -2.92
CA ARG A 343 21.51 5.17 -2.92
C ARG A 343 21.67 6.67 -3.18
N ASP A 344 20.82 7.24 -4.03
CA ASP A 344 20.88 8.65 -4.41
C ASP A 344 19.49 9.32 -4.33
N PRO A 345 18.94 9.51 -3.11
CA PRO A 345 17.58 10.00 -2.93
C PRO A 345 17.38 11.44 -3.41
N GLU A 346 18.44 12.27 -3.42
CA GLU A 346 18.36 13.66 -3.87
C GLU A 346 18.26 13.76 -5.39
N ARG A 347 18.99 12.93 -6.15
CA ARG A 347 18.84 12.86 -7.62
C ARG A 347 17.44 12.52 -8.07
N TYR A 348 16.76 11.60 -7.37
CA TYR A 348 15.43 11.12 -7.75
C TYR A 348 14.28 11.82 -6.98
N LYS A 349 14.58 12.90 -6.27
CA LYS A 349 13.62 13.57 -5.39
C LYS A 349 12.37 14.11 -6.09
N TYR A 350 12.51 14.55 -7.33
CA TYR A 350 11.42 15.12 -8.13
C TYR A 350 11.04 14.23 -9.31
N GLU A 351 11.42 12.95 -9.28
CA GLU A 351 11.30 12.03 -10.42
C GLU A 351 9.88 11.90 -11.02
N PHE A 352 8.86 12.11 -10.20
CA PHE A 352 7.45 11.97 -10.59
C PHE A 352 6.64 13.26 -10.45
N ASP A 353 7.32 14.40 -10.35
CA ASP A 353 6.70 15.71 -10.22
C ASP A 353 5.75 15.88 -9.00
N ILE A 354 5.84 15.00 -8.00
CA ILE A 354 4.83 14.93 -6.92
C ILE A 354 5.00 16.07 -5.91
N ASP A 355 6.23 16.55 -5.75
CA ASP A 355 6.60 17.61 -4.80
C ASP A 355 7.46 18.70 -5.46
N ILE A 356 7.24 19.01 -6.75
CA ILE A 356 7.95 20.15 -7.37
C ILE A 356 7.56 21.41 -6.58
N PRO A 357 8.54 22.07 -5.92
CA PRO A 357 8.29 23.35 -5.29
C PRO A 357 7.95 24.32 -6.40
N VAL A 358 6.75 24.89 -6.34
CA VAL A 358 6.43 25.94 -7.27
C VAL A 358 7.22 27.16 -6.84
N VAL A 359 8.06 27.66 -7.74
CA VAL A 359 8.87 28.85 -7.49
C VAL A 359 7.97 30.07 -7.63
N TRP A 360 8.21 31.09 -6.81
CA TRP A 360 7.51 32.36 -6.95
C TRP A 360 7.72 32.91 -8.38
N GLN A 361 6.65 33.37 -9.00
CA GLN A 361 6.70 34.04 -10.30
C GLN A 361 5.95 35.37 -10.23
N PRO A 362 6.49 36.45 -10.82
CA PRO A 362 5.87 37.77 -10.81
C PRO A 362 4.59 37.87 -11.65
N TRP A 363 4.29 36.86 -12.46
CA TRP A 363 3.08 36.76 -13.28
C TRP A 363 2.70 35.28 -13.47
N GLY A 364 1.52 35.04 -14.05
CA GLY A 364 1.01 33.69 -14.32
C GLY A 364 0.06 33.17 -13.23
N PRO A 365 0.12 31.89 -12.87
CA PRO A 365 -0.94 31.23 -12.08
C PRO A 365 -1.09 31.73 -10.64
N PHE A 366 -0.09 32.47 -10.13
CA PHE A 366 -0.14 33.12 -8.82
C PHE A 366 -0.60 34.58 -8.86
N GLY A 367 -1.01 35.08 -10.03
CA GLY A 367 -1.43 36.46 -10.25
C GLY A 367 -0.26 37.44 -10.33
N LEU A 368 -0.60 38.72 -10.47
CA LEU A 368 0.36 39.82 -10.57
C LEU A 368 1.25 39.90 -9.32
N LEU A 369 2.56 40.03 -9.50
CA LEU A 369 3.57 39.98 -8.43
C LEU A 369 3.54 38.68 -7.60
N GLY A 370 2.93 37.61 -8.12
CA GLY A 370 2.87 36.31 -7.46
C GLY A 370 2.22 36.34 -6.07
N TRP A 371 1.32 37.30 -5.80
CA TRP A 371 0.79 37.53 -4.46
C TRP A 371 0.13 36.30 -3.84
N ARG A 372 -0.45 35.41 -4.67
CA ARG A 372 -1.04 34.15 -4.21
C ARG A 372 -0.02 33.11 -3.76
N HIS A 373 1.20 33.19 -4.25
CA HIS A 373 2.32 32.38 -3.76
C HIS A 373 2.78 32.90 -2.39
N LEU A 374 2.86 34.23 -2.23
CA LEU A 374 3.20 34.87 -0.96
C LEU A 374 2.16 34.62 0.13
N LEU A 375 0.87 34.53 -0.23
CA LEU A 375 -0.21 34.12 0.69
C LEU A 375 0.10 32.80 1.40
N THR A 376 0.92 31.92 0.82
CA THR A 376 1.22 30.63 1.45
C THR A 376 1.95 30.78 2.79
N TYR A 377 2.76 31.83 2.95
CA TYR A 377 3.48 32.11 4.18
C TYR A 377 2.53 32.56 5.30
N ALA A 378 1.53 33.36 4.96
CA ALA A 378 0.51 33.85 5.91
C ALA A 378 -0.52 32.77 6.26
N LEU A 379 -0.89 31.90 5.31
CA LEU A 379 -1.92 30.88 5.50
C LEU A 379 -1.37 29.54 6.03
N ALA A 380 -0.06 29.28 5.92
CA ALA A 380 0.53 28.05 6.44
C ALA A 380 0.33 27.81 7.95
N PRO A 381 0.40 28.82 8.84
CA PRO A 381 0.04 28.66 10.25
C PRO A 381 -1.41 28.24 10.45
N VAL A 382 -2.35 28.81 9.68
CA VAL A 382 -3.77 28.47 9.74
C VAL A 382 -4.01 27.04 9.26
N ILE A 383 -3.40 26.64 8.15
CA ILE A 383 -3.46 25.26 7.64
C ILE A 383 -2.82 24.27 8.61
N ARG A 384 -1.82 24.70 9.39
CA ARG A 384 -1.23 23.89 10.46
C ARG A 384 -2.20 23.70 11.64
N LEU A 385 -3.04 24.69 11.96
CA LEU A 385 -4.04 24.58 13.03
C LEU A 385 -5.15 23.58 12.68
N PHE A 386 -5.59 23.57 11.42
CA PHE A 386 -6.63 22.65 10.93
C PHE A 386 -6.07 21.34 10.34
N GLY A 387 -4.75 21.13 10.41
CA GLY A 387 -4.06 20.00 9.81
C GLY A 387 -2.81 19.64 10.61
N ASN A 388 -1.75 19.22 9.92
CA ASN A 388 -0.47 18.90 10.56
C ASN A 388 0.70 19.64 9.89
N ARG A 389 1.91 19.56 10.48
CA ARG A 389 3.12 20.20 9.94
C ARG A 389 3.40 19.79 8.48
N LYS A 390 3.08 18.56 8.08
CA LYS A 390 3.24 18.07 6.69
C LYS A 390 2.25 18.75 5.74
N SER A 391 1.03 19.04 6.19
CA SER A 391 -0.02 19.70 5.39
C SER A 391 0.35 21.15 5.09
N ALA A 392 0.82 21.89 6.11
CA ALA A 392 1.35 23.24 5.93
C ALA A 392 2.57 23.28 5.00
N LYS A 393 3.47 22.28 5.10
CA LYS A 393 4.62 22.16 4.18
C LYS A 393 4.17 21.90 2.74
N ARG A 394 3.26 20.94 2.51
CA ARG A 394 2.70 20.64 1.19
C ARG A 394 2.01 21.85 0.55
N PHE A 395 1.24 22.58 1.34
CA PHE A 395 0.61 23.82 0.89
C PHE A 395 1.64 24.87 0.46
N ARG A 396 2.71 25.08 1.24
CA ARG A 396 3.80 26.01 0.84
C ARG A 396 4.58 25.54 -0.38
N THR A 397 4.73 24.24 -0.57
CA THR A 397 5.45 23.68 -1.73
C THR A 397 4.64 23.82 -3.02
N ASN A 398 3.33 23.53 -3.00
CA ASN A 398 2.47 23.70 -4.17
C ASN A 398 1.02 23.94 -3.74
N PRO A 399 0.60 25.21 -3.54
CA PRO A 399 -0.70 25.53 -2.98
C PRO A 399 -1.87 25.24 -3.95
N ILE A 400 -1.63 25.38 -5.26
CA ILE A 400 -2.60 25.08 -6.32
C ILE A 400 -2.98 23.60 -6.25
N ARG A 401 -1.97 22.73 -6.23
CA ARG A 401 -2.15 21.29 -6.12
C ARG A 401 -2.75 20.90 -4.78
N TYR A 402 -2.25 21.48 -3.67
CA TYR A 402 -2.75 21.21 -2.32
C TYR A 402 -4.27 21.30 -2.23
N PHE A 403 -4.86 22.39 -2.74
CA PHE A 403 -6.30 22.54 -2.68
C PHE A 403 -7.04 21.70 -3.72
N ARG A 404 -6.56 21.62 -4.97
CA ARG A 404 -7.23 20.83 -6.03
C ARG A 404 -7.33 19.34 -5.67
N GLU A 405 -6.34 18.85 -4.94
CA GLU A 405 -6.19 17.44 -4.57
C GLU A 405 -6.70 17.11 -3.16
N HIS A 406 -7.30 18.06 -2.45
CA HIS A 406 -7.78 17.90 -1.08
C HIS A 406 -9.01 16.98 -1.02
N ARG A 407 -9.11 16.13 0.01
CA ARG A 407 -10.27 15.23 0.22
C ARG A 407 -11.58 15.99 0.50
N SER A 408 -11.49 17.19 1.09
CA SER A 408 -12.65 18.00 1.48
C SER A 408 -13.18 18.79 0.28
N SER A 409 -14.46 18.61 -0.04
CA SER A 409 -15.12 19.34 -1.12
C SER A 409 -15.11 20.87 -0.90
N PRO A 410 -15.40 21.39 0.31
CA PRO A 410 -15.25 22.81 0.62
C PRO A 410 -13.84 23.35 0.37
N LEU A 411 -12.79 22.63 0.78
CA LEU A 411 -11.42 23.08 0.57
C LEU A 411 -11.01 23.06 -0.91
N ARG A 412 -11.53 22.11 -1.70
CA ARG A 412 -11.35 22.13 -3.16
C ARG A 412 -12.00 23.36 -3.80
N PHE A 413 -13.16 23.78 -3.30
CA PHE A 413 -13.83 25.00 -3.79
C PHE A 413 -13.02 26.26 -3.45
N VAL A 414 -12.56 26.39 -2.20
CA VAL A 414 -11.65 27.47 -1.78
C VAL A 414 -10.40 27.52 -2.69
N GLY A 415 -9.84 26.37 -3.01
CA GLY A 415 -8.75 26.23 -3.97
C GLY A 415 -9.02 26.81 -5.35
N LYS A 416 -10.19 26.53 -5.92
CA LYS A 416 -10.57 27.04 -7.24
C LYS A 416 -10.70 28.56 -7.25
N VAL A 417 -11.14 29.16 -6.14
CA VAL A 417 -11.25 30.62 -6.01
C VAL A 417 -9.89 31.26 -5.82
N LEU A 418 -9.07 30.73 -4.91
CA LEU A 418 -7.77 31.29 -4.58
C LEU A 418 -6.73 31.03 -5.67
N TYR A 419 -6.77 29.87 -6.33
CA TYR A 419 -5.82 29.42 -7.35
C TYR A 419 -6.55 28.92 -8.60
N PRO A 420 -7.14 29.85 -9.40
CA PRO A 420 -7.99 29.48 -10.54
C PRO A 420 -7.21 28.84 -11.70
N PHE A 421 -5.94 29.19 -11.88
CA PHE A 421 -5.10 28.74 -12.99
C PHE A 421 -4.24 27.53 -12.63
N ASP A 422 -3.81 26.74 -13.62
CA ASP A 422 -2.88 25.62 -13.39
C ASP A 422 -1.45 26.14 -13.25
N TRP A 423 -0.64 25.47 -12.43
CA TRP A 423 0.77 25.85 -12.27
C TRP A 423 1.62 25.50 -13.52
N ARG A 424 1.07 24.69 -14.43
CA ARG A 424 1.66 24.32 -15.72
C ARG A 424 1.17 25.18 -16.91
N SER A 425 0.31 26.17 -16.66
CA SER A 425 -0.27 27.05 -17.69
C SER A 425 0.62 28.24 -18.03
#